data_AF-A0A840UTH3-F1
#
_entry.id   AF-A0A840UTH3-F1
#
_cell.length_a   1.000
_cell.length_b   1.000
_cell.length_c   1.000
_cell.angle_alpha   90.00
_cell.angle_beta   90.00
_cell.angle_gamma   90.00
#
_symmetry.space_group_name_H-M   'P 1'
#
loop_
_entity.id
_entity.type
_entity.pdbx_description
1 polymer ?
#
loop_
_entity_poly.entity_id
_entity_poly.type
_entity_poly.pdbx_seq_one_letter_code
_entity_poly.pdbx_strand_id
1 'polypeptide(L)' 'MTTLKDIKDKELIEKGTKILFKELGYADTIRFLTIPRDIREESVKRHRKWQKGLDKETFFNEVFRNQN' A
#
# COMPACT_ATOMS: atom_id res chain seq x y z
N MET A 1 -23.73 -8.26 0.53
CA MET A 1 -22.98 -7.21 1.25
C MET A 1 -22.44 -7.82 2.52
N THR A 2 -21.15 -8.11 2.57
CA THR A 2 -20.51 -8.71 3.75
C THR A 2 -20.51 -7.68 4.87
N THR A 3 -21.21 -7.97 5.96
CA THR A 3 -21.20 -7.16 7.17
C THR A 3 -19.77 -7.08 7.71
N LEU A 4 -19.12 -5.93 7.50
CA LEU A 4 -17.85 -5.63 8.15
C LEU A 4 -18.13 -5.56 9.65
N LYS A 5 -17.72 -6.59 10.38
CA LYS A 5 -17.69 -6.57 11.84
C LYS A 5 -16.77 -5.42 12.24
N ASP A 6 -17.35 -4.40 12.86
CA ASP A 6 -16.62 -3.23 13.35
C ASP A 6 -15.84 -3.63 14.62
N ILE A 7 -14.65 -4.21 14.41
CA ILE A 7 -13.71 -4.56 15.47
C ILE A 7 -12.84 -3.33 15.71
N LYS A 8 -12.73 -2.89 16.96
CA LYS A 8 -11.83 -1.79 17.33
C LYS A 8 -10.39 -2.15 17.00
N ASP A 9 -9.60 -1.19 16.51
CA ASP A 9 -8.20 -1.40 16.11
C ASP A 9 -7.38 -2.16 17.16
N LYS A 10 -7.53 -1.81 18.44
CA LYS A 10 -6.85 -2.50 19.55
C LYS A 10 -7.17 -3.99 19.60
N GLU A 11 -8.46 -4.34 19.50
CA GLU A 11 -8.91 -5.73 19.54
C GLU A 11 -8.45 -6.50 18.29
N LEU A 12 -8.45 -5.84 17.14
CA LEU A 12 -7.94 -6.41 15.90
C LEU A 12 -6.44 -6.71 15.98
N ILE A 13 -5.65 -5.76 16.51
CA ILE A 13 -4.20 -5.91 16.70
C ILE A 13 -3.90 -7.05 17.67
N GLU A 14 -4.59 -7.10 18.81
CA GLU A 14 -4.40 -8.17 19.80
C GLU A 14 -4.74 -9.55 19.21
N LYS A 15 -5.87 -9.66 18.50
CA LYS A 15 -6.30 -10.90 17.86
C LYS A 15 -5.33 -11.35 16.76
N GLY A 16 -4.92 -10.42 15.89
CA GLY A 16 -3.97 -10.69 14.81
C GLY A 16 -2.61 -11.14 15.35
N THR A 17 -2.12 -10.46 16.38
CA THR A 17 -0.84 -10.79 17.02
C THR A 17 -0.87 -12.19 17.64
N LYS A 18 -1.95 -12.55 18.35
CA LYS A 18 -2.13 -13.91 18.91
C LYS A 18 -2.12 -14.99 17.83
N ILE A 19 -2.79 -14.75 16.70
CA ILE A 19 -2.81 -15.69 15.57
C ILE A 19 -1.40 -15.84 14.98
N LEU A 20 -0.69 -14.74 14.75
CA LEU A 20 0.68 -14.79 14.22
C LEU A 20 1.60 -15.61 15.12
N PHE A 21 1.64 -15.33 16.43
CA PHE A 21 2.47 -16.09 17.36
C PHE A 21 2.10 -17.58 17.42
N LYS A 22 0.81 -17.90 17.30
CA LYS A 22 0.32 -19.29 17.30
C LYS A 22 0.76 -20.05 16.04
N GLU A 23 0.68 -19.43 14.88
CA GLU A 23 0.90 -20.12 13.59
C GLU A 23 2.36 -20.06 13.11
N LEU A 24 3.08 -18.98 13.43
CA LEU A 24 4.46 -18.75 12.96
C LEU A 24 5.50 -18.97 14.07
N GLY A 25 5.10 -18.99 15.34
CA GLY A 25 6.04 -18.99 16.45
C GLY A 25 6.73 -17.64 16.63
N TYR A 26 7.56 -17.53 17.67
CA TYR A 26 8.10 -16.24 18.12
C TYR A 26 9.04 -15.60 17.08
N ALA A 27 10.02 -16.35 16.60
CA ALA A 27 11.05 -15.83 15.70
C ALA A 27 10.47 -15.32 14.38
N ASP A 28 9.63 -16.13 13.72
CA ASP A 28 9.04 -15.76 12.44
C ASP A 28 7.95 -14.69 12.57
N THR A 29 7.23 -14.63 13.71
CA THR A 29 6.30 -13.52 13.98
C THR A 29 7.03 -12.19 14.08
N ILE A 30 8.12 -12.13 14.86
CA ILE A 30 8.91 -10.90 14.99
C ILE A 30 9.51 -10.50 13.64
N ARG A 31 10.07 -11.47 12.91
CA ARG A 31 10.56 -11.23 11.54
C ARG A 31 9.46 -10.68 10.65
N PHE A 32 8.27 -11.31 10.60
CA PHE A 32 7.13 -10.87 9.81
C PHE A 32 6.69 -9.43 10.12
N LEU A 33 6.56 -9.10 11.42
CA LEU A 33 6.15 -7.77 11.87
C LEU A 33 7.19 -6.68 11.56
N THR A 34 8.46 -7.07 11.42
CA THR A 34 9.58 -6.17 11.16
C THR A 34 10.06 -6.18 9.72
N ILE A 35 9.46 -7.00 8.83
CA ILE A 35 9.75 -6.95 7.40
C ILE A 35 9.58 -5.49 6.97
N PRO A 36 10.64 -4.87 6.41
CA PRO A 36 10.52 -3.54 5.85
C PRO A 36 9.42 -3.61 4.80
N ARG A 37 8.27 -3.00 5.08
CA ARG A 37 7.30 -2.78 4.02
C ARG A 37 8.00 -1.90 3.02
N ASP A 38 7.88 -2.21 1.74
CA ASP A 38 8.36 -1.30 0.70
C ASP A 38 7.92 0.10 1.09
N ILE A 39 8.90 0.95 1.37
CA ILE A 39 8.63 2.33 1.76
C ILE A 39 7.87 2.88 0.58
N ARG A 40 6.60 3.21 0.79
CA ARG A 40 5.79 3.82 -0.25
C ARG A 40 6.61 4.97 -0.80
N GLU A 41 7.02 4.85 -2.06
CA GLU A 41 7.79 5.90 -2.69
C GLU A 41 7.01 7.20 -2.49
N GLU A 42 7.68 8.21 -1.93
CA GLU A 42 7.07 9.51 -1.64
C GLU A 42 6.32 9.97 -2.90
N SER A 43 5.10 10.48 -2.69
CA SER A 43 4.16 10.81 -3.76
C SER A 43 4.77 11.57 -4.93
N VAL A 44 5.58 12.60 -4.67
CA VAL A 44 6.24 13.42 -5.69
C VAL A 44 7.33 12.63 -6.39
N LYS A 45 8.15 11.84 -5.67
CA LYS A 45 9.14 10.94 -6.31
C LYS A 45 8.48 9.95 -7.26
N ARG A 46 7.41 9.29 -6.80
CA ARG A 46 6.62 8.37 -7.63
C ARG A 46 6.03 9.07 -8.85
N HIS A 47 5.48 10.26 -8.68
CA HIS A 47 4.92 11.04 -9.78
C HIS A 47 5.99 11.45 -10.79
N ARG A 48 7.17 11.90 -10.33
CA ARG A 48 8.30 12.24 -11.21
C ARG A 48 8.80 11.02 -11.99
N LYS A 49 8.87 9.85 -11.35
CA LYS A 49 9.26 8.60 -12.02
C LYS A 49 8.27 8.24 -13.12
N TRP A 50 6.97 8.39 -12.86
CA TRP A 50 5.92 8.23 -13.86
C TRP A 50 6.04 9.25 -15.00
N GLN A 51 6.21 10.55 -14.69
CA GLN A 51 6.36 11.61 -15.70
C GLN A 51 7.57 11.39 -16.62
N LYS A 52 8.70 10.90 -16.10
CA LYS A 52 9.89 10.59 -16.89
C LYS A 52 9.65 9.51 -17.95
N GLY A 53 8.64 8.67 -17.78
CA GLY A 53 8.28 7.62 -18.74
C GLY A 53 7.34 8.10 -19.85
N LEU A 54 6.92 9.37 -19.85
CA LEU A 54 5.97 9.91 -20.82
C LEU A 54 6.69 10.69 -21.91
N ASP A 55 6.22 10.53 -23.14
CA ASP A 55 6.46 11.52 -24.18
C ASP A 55 5.51 12.70 -23.97
N LYS A 56 6.08 13.90 -23.86
CA LYS A 56 5.34 15.10 -23.49
C LYS A 56 4.27 15.43 -24.53
N GLU A 57 4.62 15.43 -25.80
CA GLU A 57 3.73 15.88 -26.86
C GLU A 57 2.57 14.89 -27.04
N THR A 58 2.85 13.58 -27.03
CA THR A 58 1.83 12.53 -27.10
C THR A 58 0.86 12.64 -25.92
N PHE A 59 1.39 12.74 -24.70
CA PHE A 59 0.57 12.83 -23.49
C PHE A 59 -0.33 14.07 -23.48
N PHE A 60 0.22 15.24 -23.84
CA PHE A 60 -0.55 16.48 -23.89
C PHE A 60 -1.64 16.41 -24.96
N ASN A 61 -1.31 15.88 -26.15
CA ASN A 61 -2.29 15.70 -27.22
C ASN A 61 -3.42 14.75 -26.84
N GLU A 62 -3.16 13.71 -26.04
CA GLU A 62 -4.18 12.81 -25.52
C GLU A 62 -5.07 13.46 -24.45
N VAL A 63 -4.45 14.11 -23.46
CA VAL A 63 -5.18 14.70 -22.31
C VAL A 63 -6.03 15.89 -22.73
N PHE A 64 -5.52 16.73 -23.61
CA PHE A 64 -6.18 17.97 -24.02
C PHE A 64 -6.97 17.84 -25.33
N ARG A 65 -7.10 16.62 -25.89
CA ARG A 65 -7.71 16.36 -27.21
C ARG A 65 -9.14 16.89 -27.37
N ASN A 66 -9.88 17.00 -26.27
CA ASN A 66 -11.30 17.39 -26.26
C ASN A 66 -11.57 18.73 -25.56
N GLN A 67 -10.56 19.60 -25.41
CA GLN A 67 -10.79 20.99 -24.98
C GLN A 67 -11.01 21.89 -26.20
N ASN A 68 -12.16 21.72 -26.84
CA ASN A 68 -12.75 22.67 -27.79
C ASN A 68 -14.15 23.04 -27.30
#